data_AF-V6LMX3-F1
#
_entry.id   AF-V6LMX3-F1
#
_cell.length_a   1.000
_cell.length_b   1.000
_cell.length_c   1.000
_cell.angle_alpha   90.00
_cell.angle_beta   90.00
_cell.angle_gamma   90.00
#
_symmetry.space_group_name_H-M   'P 1'
#
loop_
_entity.id
_entity.type
_entity.pdbx_description
1 polymer ?
#
loop_
_entity_poly.entity_id
_entity_poly.type
_entity_poly.pdbx_seq_one_letter_code
_entity_poly.pdbx_strand_id
1 'polypeptide(L)'
;MNPYSIVWAPIPCISIIPIIGHMGITDSNGIIYDFGGSYFINIDQQNTSFGAPTRHYSLGLELLQDQIERWDGCIQKYSQQYKVMQYSLFTNNCHHFIINILYDLKIINSLSVLRFTLKYRPYMIKFKSVKVQQLYD
;
A
#
# COMPACT_ATOMS: atom_id res chain seq x y z
N MET A 1 4.84 3.85 9.45
CA MET A 1 4.16 4.74 8.48
C MET A 1 2.87 5.31 9.06
N ASN A 2 2.16 6.21 8.38
CA ASN A 2 0.80 6.61 8.79
C ASN A 2 -0.10 5.36 8.77
N PRO A 3 -0.86 5.04 9.84
CA PRO A 3 -1.83 3.95 9.84
C PRO A 3 -2.94 4.11 8.78
N TYR A 4 -3.65 3.03 8.50
CA TYR A 4 -4.84 3.02 7.61
C TYR A 4 -4.63 3.72 6.25
N SER A 5 -3.45 3.53 5.68
CA SER A 5 -2.98 4.29 4.53
C SER A 5 -2.54 3.37 3.41
N ILE A 6 -2.76 3.83 2.17
CA ILE A 6 -2.16 3.25 0.98
C ILE A 6 -0.84 3.97 0.75
N VAL A 7 0.26 3.25 0.61
CA VAL A 7 1.58 3.82 0.35
C VAL A 7 2.04 3.52 -1.07
N TRP A 8 2.87 4.40 -1.63
CA TRP A 8 3.39 4.27 -3.00
C TRP A 8 4.89 4.55 -3.04
N ALA A 9 5.64 3.62 -3.62
CA ALA A 9 7.07 3.72 -3.86
C ALA A 9 7.37 3.71 -5.38
N PRO A 10 8.31 4.53 -5.87
CA PRO A 10 8.74 4.45 -7.25
C PRO A 10 9.53 3.15 -7.48
N ILE A 11 9.27 2.44 -8.58
CA ILE A 11 10.08 1.28 -8.96
C ILE A 11 11.34 1.78 -9.69
N PRO A 12 12.55 1.36 -9.28
CA PRO A 12 13.79 1.74 -9.97
C PRO A 12 13.74 1.40 -11.47
N CYS A 13 14.25 2.31 -12.30
CA CYS A 13 14.49 2.12 -13.74
C CYS A 13 13.28 1.99 -14.70
N ILE A 14 12.02 1.87 -14.22
CA ILE A 14 10.82 1.67 -15.08
C ILE A 14 9.82 2.85 -15.00
N SER A 15 10.17 3.93 -14.30
CA SER A 15 9.25 5.01 -13.91
C SER A 15 8.98 6.07 -14.99
N ILE A 16 8.87 5.67 -16.26
CA ILE A 16 8.53 6.59 -17.38
C ILE A 16 7.00 6.73 -17.56
N ILE A 17 6.21 5.82 -16.97
CA ILE A 17 4.74 5.88 -17.00
C ILE A 17 4.24 6.35 -15.62
N PRO A 18 3.44 7.44 -15.53
CA PRO A 18 3.01 8.04 -14.24
C PRO A 18 2.15 7.12 -13.36
N ILE A 19 1.72 5.97 -13.90
CA ILE A 19 0.94 4.89 -13.27
C ILE A 19 1.87 3.86 -12.60
N ILE A 20 3.11 3.72 -13.07
CA ILE A 20 4.02 2.64 -12.64
C ILE A 20 4.73 3.04 -11.35
N GLY A 21 4.27 2.44 -10.26
CA GLY A 21 5.03 2.32 -9.03
C GLY A 21 4.49 1.17 -8.20
N HIS A 22 5.18 0.87 -7.12
CA HIS A 22 4.80 -0.19 -6.21
C HIS A 22 3.89 0.35 -5.13
N MET A 23 2.89 -0.43 -4.74
CA MET A 23 1.96 -0.03 -3.70
C MET A 23 1.99 -0.99 -2.51
N GLY A 24 1.75 -0.43 -1.33
CA GLY A 24 1.49 -1.17 -0.10
C GLY A 24 0.30 -0.59 0.65
N ILE A 25 -0.11 -1.28 1.70
CA ILE A 25 -1.15 -0.85 2.62
C ILE A 25 -0.64 -0.96 4.04
N THR A 26 -1.03 -0.04 4.92
CA THR A 26 -0.60 -0.08 6.32
C THR A 26 -1.71 -0.60 7.23
N ASP A 27 -1.34 -1.40 8.21
CA ASP A 27 -2.23 -1.79 9.32
C ASP A 27 -2.48 -0.61 10.29
N SER A 28 -3.18 -0.90 11.39
CA SER A 28 -3.46 0.04 12.48
C SER A 28 -2.20 0.57 13.20
N ASN A 29 -1.10 -0.19 13.18
CA ASN A 29 0.17 0.18 13.79
C ASN A 29 1.11 0.90 12.80
N GLY A 30 0.68 1.08 11.54
CA GLY A 30 1.49 1.69 10.50
C GLY A 30 2.57 0.76 9.92
N ILE A 31 2.45 -0.55 10.11
CA ILE A 31 3.26 -1.58 9.44
C ILE A 31 2.79 -1.71 8.00
N ILE A 32 3.73 -1.66 7.04
CA ILE A 32 3.47 -1.80 5.62
C ILE A 32 3.34 -3.27 5.26
N TYR A 33 2.31 -3.61 4.51
CA TYR A 33 2.09 -4.88 3.84
C TYR A 33 2.06 -4.66 2.34
N ASP A 34 2.87 -5.39 1.58
CA ASP A 34 2.84 -5.34 0.13
C ASP A 34 3.21 -6.67 -0.54
N PHE A 35 2.56 -6.95 -1.68
CA PHE A 35 2.85 -8.11 -2.50
C PHE A 35 4.01 -7.80 -3.45
N GLY A 36 5.22 -8.13 -3.00
CA GLY A 36 6.48 -7.77 -3.67
C GLY A 36 6.90 -8.68 -4.80
N GLY A 37 6.38 -9.90 -4.85
CA GLY A 37 6.77 -10.91 -5.83
C GLY A 37 6.09 -12.25 -5.56
N SER A 38 6.34 -13.25 -6.42
CA SER A 38 5.73 -14.56 -6.26
C SER A 38 6.00 -15.12 -4.87
N TYR A 39 4.94 -15.56 -4.20
CA TYR A 39 5.00 -16.17 -2.88
C TYR A 39 5.55 -15.26 -1.76
N PHE A 40 5.60 -13.95 -2.00
CA PHE A 40 6.27 -13.01 -1.11
C PHE A 40 5.39 -11.82 -0.74
N ILE A 41 5.07 -11.72 0.56
CA ILE A 41 4.49 -10.54 1.19
C ILE A 41 5.55 -9.90 2.06
N ASN A 42 5.90 -8.66 1.74
CA ASN A 42 6.74 -7.83 2.58
C ASN A 42 5.92 -7.29 3.75
N ILE A 43 6.54 -7.29 4.93
CA ILE A 43 5.99 -6.77 6.19
C ILE A 43 7.10 -5.95 6.85
N ASP A 44 7.01 -4.63 6.75
CA ASP A 44 8.10 -3.74 7.20
C ASP A 44 7.56 -2.38 7.68
N GLN A 45 8.28 -1.73 8.59
CA GLN A 45 7.84 -0.47 9.20
C GLN A 45 8.09 0.77 8.33
N GLN A 46 9.07 0.69 7.43
CA GLN A 46 9.65 1.84 6.73
C GLN A 46 9.68 1.66 5.22
N ASN A 47 9.82 0.43 4.73
CA ASN A 47 10.07 0.14 3.33
C ASN A 47 9.00 -0.76 2.73
N THR A 48 8.71 -0.52 1.46
CA THR A 48 8.07 -1.53 0.61
C THR A 48 9.13 -2.47 0.04
N SER A 49 8.71 -3.52 -0.68
CA SER A 49 9.64 -4.38 -1.45
C SER A 49 10.53 -3.62 -2.45
N PHE A 50 10.16 -2.39 -2.82
CA PHE A 50 10.91 -1.54 -3.76
C PHE A 50 11.48 -0.28 -3.10
N GLY A 51 11.66 -0.31 -1.78
CA GLY A 51 12.24 0.77 -0.99
C GLY A 51 11.21 1.67 -0.31
N ALA A 52 11.70 2.78 0.25
CA ALA A 52 10.88 3.69 1.03
C ALA A 52 9.74 4.28 0.19
N PRO A 53 8.48 4.23 0.68
CA PRO A 53 7.39 4.88 -0.01
C PRO A 53 7.61 6.40 -0.01
N THR A 54 7.33 7.03 -1.14
CA THR A 54 7.50 8.48 -1.35
C THR A 54 6.18 9.24 -1.22
N ARG A 55 5.07 8.51 -1.28
CA ARG A 55 3.72 9.06 -1.13
C ARG A 55 2.83 8.14 -0.33
N HIS A 56 1.80 8.72 0.26
CA HIS A 56 0.74 7.97 0.93
C HIS A 56 -0.63 8.61 0.67
N TYR A 57 -1.68 7.83 0.85
CA TYR A 57 -3.06 8.28 0.92
C TYR A 57 -3.68 7.67 2.17
N SER A 58 -3.91 8.49 3.19
CA SER A 58 -4.63 8.08 4.39
C SER A 58 -6.12 8.07 4.08
N LEU A 59 -6.81 6.98 4.42
CA LEU A 59 -8.24 6.85 4.12
C LEU A 59 -9.12 7.72 5.02
N GLY A 60 -8.53 8.42 6.00
CA GLY A 60 -9.23 9.34 6.90
C GLY A 60 -10.30 8.63 7.73
N LEU A 61 -10.08 7.35 8.02
CA LEU A 61 -11.06 6.54 8.70
C LEU A 61 -11.05 6.88 10.19
N GLU A 62 -12.14 7.45 10.69
CA GLU A 62 -12.45 7.47 12.12
C GLU A 62 -12.99 6.10 12.51
N LEU A 63 -12.07 5.14 12.65
CA LEU A 63 -12.44 3.75 12.91
C LEU A 63 -12.80 3.55 14.38
N LEU A 64 -13.99 2.99 14.61
CA LEU A 64 -14.33 2.32 15.86
C LEU A 64 -13.50 1.03 15.98
N GLN A 65 -13.34 0.52 17.21
CA GLN A 65 -12.49 -0.64 17.51
C GLN A 65 -12.81 -1.88 16.64
N ASP A 66 -14.10 -2.15 16.41
CA ASP A 66 -14.56 -3.25 15.54
C ASP A 66 -14.12 -3.08 14.08
N GLN A 67 -14.02 -1.84 13.63
CA GLN A 67 -13.58 -1.52 12.28
C GLN A 67 -12.04 -1.61 12.14
N ILE A 68 -11.29 -1.33 13.23
CA ILE A 68 -9.84 -1.56 13.29
C ILE A 68 -9.55 -3.06 13.16
N GLU A 69 -10.24 -3.89 13.95
CA GLU A 69 -10.08 -5.35 13.89
C GLU A 69 -10.44 -5.89 12.50
N ARG A 70 -11.51 -5.35 11.89
CA ARG A 70 -11.89 -5.69 10.52
C ARG A 70 -10.81 -5.30 9.51
N TRP A 71 -10.22 -4.11 9.65
CA TRP A 71 -9.16 -3.60 8.77
C TRP A 71 -7.92 -4.50 8.83
N ASP A 72 -7.36 -4.70 10.02
CA ASP A 72 -6.16 -5.52 10.22
C ASP A 72 -6.42 -6.98 9.86
N GLY A 73 -7.58 -7.52 10.25
CA GLY A 73 -7.97 -8.89 9.92
C GLY A 73 -8.08 -9.12 8.41
N CYS A 74 -8.58 -8.15 7.65
CA CYS A 74 -8.64 -8.25 6.19
C CYS A 74 -7.24 -8.21 5.56
N ILE A 75 -6.35 -7.34 6.03
CA ILE A 75 -4.95 -7.30 5.58
C ILE A 75 -4.27 -8.64 5.85
N GLN A 76 -4.44 -9.22 7.05
CA GLN A 76 -3.86 -10.52 7.38
C GLN A 76 -4.43 -11.64 6.51
N LYS A 77 -5.76 -11.68 6.32
CA LYS A 77 -6.43 -12.66 5.45
C LYS A 77 -5.81 -12.67 4.05
N TYR A 78 -5.75 -11.52 3.39
CA TYR A 78 -5.20 -11.43 2.04
C TYR A 78 -3.69 -11.65 2.01
N SER A 79 -2.95 -11.25 3.05
CA SER A 79 -1.52 -11.56 3.15
C SER A 79 -1.28 -13.07 3.15
N GLN A 80 -2.07 -13.86 3.90
CA GLN A 80 -1.94 -15.32 3.88
C GLN A 80 -2.32 -15.93 2.53
N GLN A 81 -3.35 -15.40 1.87
CA GLN A 81 -3.74 -15.87 0.53
C GLN A 81 -2.65 -15.58 -0.51
N TYR A 82 -2.08 -14.37 -0.52
CA TYR A 82 -1.11 -13.96 -1.52
C TYR A 82 0.29 -14.56 -1.30
N LYS A 83 0.64 -14.96 -0.08
CA LYS A 83 1.90 -15.69 0.23
C LYS A 83 2.06 -16.99 -0.56
N VAL A 84 0.99 -17.55 -1.12
CA VAL A 84 1.05 -18.77 -1.95
C VAL A 84 0.73 -18.51 -3.42
N MET A 85 0.63 -17.25 -3.85
CA MET A 85 0.26 -16.87 -5.22
C MET A 85 1.47 -16.48 -6.07
N GLN A 86 1.37 -16.76 -7.37
CA GLN A 86 2.34 -16.33 -8.39
C GLN A 86 2.11 -14.86 -8.74
N TYR A 87 3.19 -14.07 -8.83
CA TYR A 87 3.14 -12.68 -9.25
C TYR A 87 3.10 -12.56 -10.77
N SER A 88 2.27 -11.64 -11.27
CA SER A 88 2.16 -11.25 -12.67
C SER A 88 1.92 -9.75 -12.77
N LEU A 89 2.74 -9.06 -13.59
CA LEU A 89 2.68 -7.61 -13.75
C LEU A 89 1.29 -7.10 -14.12
N PHE A 90 0.50 -7.85 -14.89
CA PHE A 90 -0.79 -7.37 -15.42
C PHE A 90 -2.02 -7.94 -14.70
N THR A 91 -1.90 -9.10 -14.07
CA THR A 91 -3.07 -9.86 -13.59
C THR A 91 -3.05 -10.21 -12.11
N ASN A 92 -1.87 -10.20 -11.47
CA ASN A 92 -1.78 -10.48 -10.04
C ASN A 92 -0.53 -9.80 -9.45
N ASN A 93 -0.70 -8.57 -8.98
CA ASN A 93 0.38 -7.72 -8.51
C ASN A 93 -0.01 -6.97 -7.22
N CYS A 94 0.84 -6.05 -6.79
CA CYS A 94 0.63 -5.23 -5.59
C CYS A 94 -0.66 -4.39 -5.60
N HIS A 95 -1.16 -3.96 -6.77
CA HIS A 95 -2.41 -3.22 -6.86
C HIS A 95 -3.60 -4.14 -6.62
N HIS A 96 -3.59 -5.34 -7.21
CA HIS A 96 -4.64 -6.33 -7.01
C HIS A 96 -4.75 -6.74 -5.54
N PHE A 97 -3.61 -6.90 -4.86
CA PHE A 97 -3.55 -7.17 -3.43
C PHE A 97 -4.32 -6.11 -2.61
N ILE A 98 -4.04 -4.83 -2.83
CA ILE A 98 -4.69 -3.72 -2.10
C ILE A 98 -6.15 -3.59 -2.48
N ILE A 99 -6.48 -3.71 -3.77
CA ILE A 99 -7.84 -3.61 -4.28
C ILE A 99 -8.72 -4.69 -3.65
N ASN A 100 -8.23 -5.94 -3.57
CA ASN A 100 -8.98 -7.03 -2.98
C ASN A 100 -9.28 -6.79 -1.49
N ILE A 101 -8.30 -6.28 -0.73
CA ILE A 101 -8.49 -5.87 0.67
C ILE A 101 -9.57 -4.78 0.77
N LEU A 102 -9.41 -3.68 0.03
CA LEU A 102 -10.34 -2.54 0.11
C LEU A 102 -11.75 -2.89 -0.39
N TYR A 103 -11.86 -3.81 -1.34
CA TYR A 103 -13.14 -4.30 -1.84
C TYR A 103 -13.87 -5.16 -0.81
N ASP A 104 -13.16 -6.07 -0.12
CA ASP A 104 -13.72 -6.89 0.97
C ASP A 104 -14.10 -6.04 2.21
N LEU A 105 -13.37 -4.96 2.43
CA LEU A 105 -13.72 -3.91 3.39
C LEU A 105 -14.86 -3.00 2.94
N LYS A 106 -15.35 -3.14 1.70
CA LYS A 106 -16.41 -2.31 1.10
C LYS A 106 -16.07 -0.81 0.99
N ILE A 107 -14.78 -0.48 0.97
CA ILE A 107 -14.28 0.89 0.78
C ILE A 107 -14.32 1.29 -0.71
N ILE A 108 -14.11 0.32 -1.59
CA ILE A 108 -14.23 0.46 -3.04
C ILE A 108 -15.25 -0.53 -3.59
N ASN A 109 -15.79 -0.23 -4.77
CA ASN A 109 -16.83 -1.02 -5.43
C ASN A 109 -16.37 -1.59 -6.78
N SER A 110 -15.06 -1.56 -7.06
CA SER A 110 -14.51 -2.02 -8.34
C SER A 110 -13.15 -2.68 -8.14
N LEU A 111 -12.94 -3.80 -8.85
CA LEU A 111 -11.65 -4.51 -8.89
C LEU A 111 -10.69 -3.99 -9.98
N SER A 112 -11.06 -2.93 -10.69
CA SER A 112 -10.26 -2.40 -11.81
C SER A 112 -9.05 -1.62 -11.32
N VAL A 113 -7.84 -2.13 -11.63
CA VAL A 113 -6.55 -1.43 -11.35
C VAL A 113 -6.51 -0.05 -11.99
N LEU A 114 -7.00 0.10 -13.22
CA LEU A 114 -7.00 1.38 -13.91
C LEU A 114 -7.88 2.40 -13.17
N ARG A 115 -9.12 2.04 -12.83
CA ARG A 115 -10.03 2.92 -12.09
C ARG A 115 -9.49 3.26 -10.71
N PHE A 116 -8.96 2.26 -10.01
CA PHE A 116 -8.33 2.46 -8.70
C PHE A 116 -7.17 3.45 -8.79
N THR A 117 -6.25 3.24 -9.75
CA THR A 117 -5.07 4.09 -9.88
C THR A 117 -5.46 5.51 -10.27
N LEU A 118 -6.35 5.69 -11.25
CA LEU A 118 -6.84 7.02 -11.64
C LEU A 118 -7.56 7.74 -10.49
N LYS A 119 -8.28 7.00 -9.64
CA LYS A 119 -8.98 7.57 -8.49
C LYS A 119 -8.02 8.00 -7.38
N TYR A 120 -7.11 7.15 -6.93
CA TYR A 120 -6.31 7.42 -5.71
C TYR A 120 -4.98 8.11 -5.98
N ARG A 121 -4.36 7.88 -7.14
CA ARG A 121 -3.01 8.39 -7.44
C ARG A 121 -2.88 9.92 -7.41
N PRO A 122 -3.86 10.72 -7.88
CA PRO A 122 -3.78 12.19 -7.80
C PRO A 122 -3.82 12.74 -6.38
N TYR A 123 -4.47 12.03 -5.45
CA TYR A 123 -4.66 12.48 -4.06
C TYR A 123 -3.58 11.98 -3.11
N MET A 124 -2.63 11.17 -3.60
CA MET A 124 -1.49 10.71 -2.80
C MET A 124 -0.51 11.86 -2.49
N ILE A 125 -0.40 12.16 -1.20
CA ILE A 125 0.43 13.22 -0.64
C ILE A 125 1.88 12.75 -0.55
N LYS A 126 2.84 13.62 -0.92
CA LYS A 126 4.28 13.34 -0.73
C LYS A 126 4.62 13.34 0.76
N PHE A 127 5.46 12.41 1.20
CA PHE A 127 6.05 12.54 2.53
C PHE A 127 6.87 13.83 2.60
N LYS A 128 6.73 14.60 3.70
CA LYS A 128 7.59 15.75 3.95
C LYS A 128 9.01 15.21 4.16
N SER A 129 9.96 15.64 3.35
CA SER A 129 11.37 15.43 3.65
C SER A 129 11.67 16.13 4.97
N VAL A 130 11.98 15.38 6.02
CA VAL A 130 12.58 15.95 7.22
C VAL A 130 13.93 16.50 6.77
N LYS A 131 14.07 17.82 6.72
CA LYS A 131 15.41 18.42 6.58
C LYS A 131 16.16 18.01 7.85
N VAL A 132 17.17 17.15 7.70
CA VAL A 132 18.16 16.95 8.76
C VAL A 132 18.97 18.25 8.82
N GLN A 133 18.49 19.21 9.61
CA GLN A 133 19.19 20.44 9.93
C GLN A 133 19.58 20.36 11.41
N GLN A 134 20.89 20.26 11.64
CA GLN A 134 21.61 20.53 12.89
C GLN A 134 21.40 19.57 14.07
N LEU A 135 22.22 18.52 14.10
CA LEU A 135 22.73 17.90 15.34
C LEU A 135 24.27 17.97 15.30
N TYR A 136 24.79 19.20 15.25
CA TYR A 136 26.17 19.55 15.58
C TYR A 136 26.15 21.02 16.01
N ASP A 137 25.66 21.26 17.23
CA ASP A 137 26.02 22.43 18.04
C ASP A 137 26.98 21.94 19.13
#